data_AF-A0AAD8GPZ4-F1
#
_entry.id   AF-A0AAD8GPZ4-F1
#
_cell.length_a   1.000
_cell.length_b   1.000
_cell.length_c   1.000
_cell.angle_alpha   90.00
_cell.angle_beta   90.00
_cell.angle_gamma   90.00
#
_symmetry.space_group_name_H-M   'P 1'
#
loop_
_entity.id
_entity.type
_entity.pdbx_description
1 polymer ?
#
loop_
_entity_poly.entity_id
_entity_poly.type
_entity_poly.pdbx_seq_one_letter_code
_entity_poly.pdbx_strand_id
1 'polypeptide(L)'
;MDHGCRQQHQVIETALSINSSGSIPKSDVNREFFAEEHDRRARAGLDYESSYEKVFPDDTILKLQRTTPFYKRNMPPHEGHEMHVGGELSQQNIKDRFYGVNDPVTMKLLNKGDLEPLDAQRRGTLYVLVGARYFNKGYVAIVGSLDPSYNSPRDTDGHGSHTLSTTGGSFVPGANVFCYGNGTTKGGSPKARVAAYKVCWPPMGDNACFDADILAAFDVAIDDGIDILSVSLGGDAVDFFIDSVAIGSFHAVKHGILVVCSAGNSGPNAGTAENLSPWKFTVGASTIDRQFPSYVTLGNKIQFKGGSLSVEGLPTKKFYPVIGSKDAKDADASKEDAELYKAKSLDSDKVKGKIMVCLRGDNARVDKGQQALSAGAVAMILANNDLSGNEIIADPHVLPVSHITYSDGLAVYQ
;
A
#
# COMPACT_ATOMS: atom_id res chain seq x y z
N MET A 1 -24.21 -7.15 -17.44
CA MET A 1 -24.34 -6.30 -16.23
C MET A 1 -23.52 -5.02 -16.43
N ASP A 2 -23.75 -4.28 -17.52
CA ASP A 2 -22.77 -3.32 -18.07
C ASP A 2 -23.36 -1.90 -18.28
N HIS A 3 -24.39 -1.56 -17.48
CA HIS A 3 -25.09 -0.27 -17.57
C HIS A 3 -24.79 0.69 -16.40
N GLY A 4 -24.00 0.28 -15.40
CA GLY A 4 -23.78 1.06 -14.17
C GLY A 4 -22.77 2.21 -14.29
N CYS A 5 -21.71 2.09 -15.08
CA CYS A 5 -20.60 3.06 -15.04
C CYS A 5 -20.77 4.29 -15.98
N ARG A 6 -21.91 4.45 -16.67
CA ARG A 6 -22.07 5.56 -17.65
C ARG A 6 -22.29 6.93 -17.00
N GLN A 7 -22.86 7.01 -15.79
CA GLN A 7 -23.16 8.30 -15.16
C GLN A 7 -21.95 9.00 -14.52
N GLN A 8 -20.94 8.28 -14.04
CA GLN A 8 -19.74 8.89 -13.44
C GLN A 8 -18.76 9.47 -14.47
N HIS A 9 -18.68 8.89 -15.67
CA HIS A 9 -17.76 9.36 -16.72
C HIS A 9 -18.03 10.82 -17.15
N GLN A 10 -19.30 11.25 -17.16
CA GLN A 10 -19.68 12.58 -17.68
C GLN A 10 -19.20 13.74 -16.80
N VAL A 11 -19.01 13.52 -15.49
CA VAL A 11 -18.52 14.55 -14.56
C VAL A 11 -17.00 14.69 -14.64
N ILE A 12 -16.27 13.60 -14.91
CA ILE A 12 -14.81 13.56 -14.97
C ILE A 12 -14.28 14.21 -16.26
N GLU A 13 -14.92 13.96 -17.40
CA GLU A 13 -14.45 14.49 -18.70
C GLU A 13 -14.58 16.01 -18.83
N THR A 14 -15.49 16.64 -18.08
CA THR A 14 -15.74 18.10 -18.18
C THR A 14 -14.68 18.93 -17.43
N ALA A 15 -13.88 18.34 -16.55
CA ALA A 15 -12.90 19.05 -15.71
C ALA A 15 -11.46 19.10 -16.28
N LEU A 16 -11.18 18.41 -17.38
CA LEU A 16 -9.82 18.23 -17.93
C LEU A 16 -9.53 19.04 -19.21
N SER A 17 -10.19 20.18 -19.40
CA SER A 17 -9.73 21.16 -20.40
C SER A 17 -8.61 22.04 -19.84
N ILE A 18 -7.45 21.45 -19.55
CA ILE A 18 -6.23 22.21 -19.28
C ILE A 18 -5.36 22.18 -20.53
N ASN A 19 -5.21 23.36 -21.13
CA ASN A 19 -4.38 23.61 -22.30
C ASN A 19 -2.93 23.13 -22.07
N SER A 20 -2.45 22.38 -23.04
CA SER A 20 -1.12 21.80 -23.16
C SER A 20 -0.03 22.86 -23.35
N SER A 21 0.88 23.01 -22.37
CA SER A 21 2.24 23.48 -22.62
C SER A 21 3.17 23.07 -21.48
N GLY A 22 3.74 21.87 -21.58
CA GLY A 22 4.64 21.28 -20.59
C GLY A 22 4.71 19.77 -20.78
N SER A 23 5.30 19.33 -21.89
CA SER A 23 5.27 17.95 -22.37
C SER A 23 6.03 16.99 -21.45
N ILE A 24 5.30 16.23 -20.62
CA ILE A 24 5.78 14.97 -20.05
C ILE A 24 5.92 13.96 -21.21
N PRO A 25 7.05 13.23 -21.34
CA PRO A 25 7.23 12.28 -22.42
C PRO A 25 6.25 11.11 -22.31
N LYS A 26 5.53 10.83 -23.41
CA LYS A 26 4.45 9.84 -23.47
C LYS A 26 4.91 8.38 -23.67
N SER A 27 6.22 8.11 -23.70
CA SER A 27 6.76 6.76 -23.89
C SER A 27 7.63 6.33 -22.70
N ASP A 28 7.48 5.08 -22.26
CA ASP A 28 8.17 4.52 -21.08
C ASP A 28 9.71 4.70 -21.14
N VAL A 29 10.31 4.53 -22.32
CA VAL A 29 11.76 4.72 -22.56
C VAL A 29 12.23 6.15 -22.26
N ASN A 30 11.39 7.14 -22.56
CA ASN A 30 11.72 8.55 -22.33
C ASN A 30 11.47 8.97 -20.88
N ARG A 31 10.63 8.23 -20.14
CA ARG A 31 10.37 8.46 -18.72
C ARG A 31 11.51 7.90 -17.85
N GLU A 32 12.04 6.73 -18.21
CA GLU A 32 13.25 6.17 -17.60
C GLU A 32 14.48 7.04 -17.87
N PHE A 33 14.66 7.53 -19.10
CA PHE A 33 15.74 8.48 -19.42
C PHE A 33 15.62 9.77 -18.60
N PHE A 34 14.40 10.28 -18.40
CA PHE A 34 14.16 11.48 -17.60
C PHE A 34 14.46 11.27 -16.11
N ALA A 35 14.09 10.11 -15.56
CA ALA A 35 14.42 9.72 -14.19
C ALA A 35 15.94 9.52 -14.00
N GLU A 36 16.62 8.87 -14.96
CA GLU A 36 18.08 8.67 -14.92
C GLU A 36 18.86 9.99 -15.03
N GLU A 37 18.34 10.95 -15.79
CA GLU A 37 18.93 12.29 -15.92
C GLU A 37 18.72 13.12 -14.65
N HIS A 38 17.58 12.99 -13.98
CA HIS A 38 17.35 13.56 -12.65
C HIS A 38 18.29 12.94 -11.60
N ASP A 39 18.44 11.62 -11.59
CA ASP A 39 19.44 10.93 -10.75
C ASP A 39 20.87 11.35 -11.10
N ARG A 40 21.17 11.64 -12.37
CA ARG A 40 22.48 12.14 -12.80
C ARG A 40 22.75 13.56 -12.30
N ARG A 41 21.74 14.42 -12.25
CA ARG A 41 21.82 15.77 -11.69
C ARG A 41 21.96 15.75 -10.17
N ALA A 42 21.21 14.87 -9.50
CA ALA A 42 21.38 14.60 -8.07
C ALA A 42 22.81 14.12 -7.74
N ARG A 43 23.38 13.23 -8.58
CA ARG A 43 24.78 12.78 -8.50
C ARG A 43 25.82 13.90 -8.73
N ALA A 44 25.47 14.97 -9.45
CA ALA A 44 26.36 16.07 -9.76
C ALA A 44 26.36 17.19 -8.70
N GLY A 45 25.52 17.07 -7.65
CA GLY A 45 25.40 18.08 -6.59
C GLY A 45 24.88 19.44 -7.10
N LEU A 46 24.27 19.47 -8.28
CA LEU A 46 23.67 20.66 -8.87
C LEU A 46 22.17 20.61 -8.61
N ASP A 47 21.80 21.42 -7.62
CA ASP A 47 20.45 21.87 -7.27
C ASP A 47 19.69 21.03 -6.24
N TYR A 48 20.07 21.23 -4.98
CA TYR A 48 19.10 21.25 -3.88
C TYR A 48 19.58 22.33 -2.89
N GLU A 49 18.94 23.51 -2.91
CA GLU A 49 18.95 24.40 -1.76
C GLU A 49 18.17 23.70 -0.62
N SER A 50 18.79 22.73 0.05
CA SER A 50 18.42 22.36 1.43
C SER A 50 19.41 22.94 2.40
N SER A 51 18.87 23.56 3.43
CA SER A 51 19.47 24.24 4.56
C SER A 51 20.29 23.36 5.53
N TYR A 52 20.83 22.22 5.10
CA TYR A 52 21.76 21.41 5.90
C TYR A 52 22.94 20.93 5.06
N GLU A 53 24.11 20.98 5.68
CA GLU A 53 25.46 20.95 5.09
C GLU A 53 25.71 19.83 4.09
N LYS A 54 26.61 20.10 3.12
CA LYS A 54 27.12 19.15 2.12
C LYS A 54 27.69 17.90 2.79
N VAL A 55 26.91 16.82 2.84
CA VAL A 55 27.40 15.51 3.24
C VAL A 55 28.21 14.94 2.08
N PHE A 56 29.51 14.71 2.30
CA PHE A 56 30.35 13.99 1.35
C PHE A 56 30.05 12.48 1.42
N PRO A 57 29.92 11.78 0.29
CA PRO A 57 29.57 10.36 0.28
C PRO A 57 30.65 9.50 0.98
N ASP A 58 30.21 8.67 1.92
CA ASP A 58 31.03 7.66 2.61
C ASP A 58 31.54 6.61 1.62
N ASP A 59 32.81 6.22 1.78
CA ASP A 59 33.54 5.25 0.95
C ASP A 59 32.85 3.87 0.90
N THR A 60 32.01 3.57 1.90
CA THR A 60 31.17 2.36 1.97
C THR A 60 29.96 2.44 1.03
N ILE A 61 29.32 3.61 0.92
CA ILE A 61 28.21 3.86 -0.01
C ILE A 61 28.72 3.83 -1.45
N LEU A 62 29.91 4.40 -1.71
CA LEU A 62 30.56 4.34 -3.03
C LEU A 62 30.89 2.91 -3.46
N LYS A 63 31.27 2.02 -2.52
CA LYS A 63 31.53 0.59 -2.79
C LYS A 63 30.26 -0.24 -3.02
N LEU A 64 29.14 0.15 -2.40
CA LEU A 64 27.82 -0.46 -2.65
C LEU A 64 27.11 0.14 -3.88
N GLN A 65 27.61 1.27 -4.39
CA GLN A 65 27.02 2.00 -5.51
C GLN A 65 27.21 1.22 -6.82
N ARG A 66 26.11 0.67 -7.33
CA ARG A 66 26.10 -0.04 -8.61
C ARG A 66 26.14 0.98 -9.76
N THR A 67 27.31 1.17 -10.38
CA THR A 67 27.58 2.20 -11.40
C THR A 67 27.09 1.85 -12.82
N THR A 68 26.63 0.62 -13.05
CA THR A 68 26.22 0.14 -14.37
C THR A 68 24.70 0.29 -14.57
N PRO A 69 24.22 0.83 -15.71
CA PRO A 69 22.78 0.97 -15.99
C PRO A 69 22.02 -0.37 -15.88
N PHE A 70 20.81 -0.34 -15.33
CA PHE A 70 20.01 -1.55 -15.05
C PHE A 70 19.81 -2.42 -16.30
N TYR A 71 19.55 -1.83 -17.47
CA TYR A 71 19.38 -2.54 -18.74
C TYR A 71 20.67 -3.16 -19.29
N LYS A 72 21.85 -2.63 -18.93
CA LYS A 72 23.15 -3.25 -19.28
C LYS A 72 23.48 -4.43 -18.36
N ARG A 73 23.05 -4.39 -17.10
CA ARG A 73 23.20 -5.50 -16.14
C ARG A 73 22.25 -6.66 -16.43
N ASN A 74 21.07 -6.37 -16.96
CA ASN A 74 20.04 -7.36 -17.26
C ASN A 74 19.94 -7.70 -18.76
N MET A 75 20.95 -7.32 -19.56
CA MET A 75 21.10 -7.89 -20.90
C MET A 75 21.45 -9.38 -20.74
N PRO A 76 20.84 -10.29 -21.52
CA PRO A 76 21.27 -11.68 -21.52
C PRO A 76 22.78 -11.73 -21.86
N PRO A 77 23.62 -12.43 -21.07
CA PRO A 77 25.05 -12.38 -21.28
C PRO A 77 25.42 -12.98 -22.64
N HIS A 78 26.27 -12.27 -23.39
CA HIS A 78 27.22 -12.96 -24.26
C HIS A 78 28.24 -13.64 -23.34
N GLU A 79 28.32 -14.97 -23.46
CA GLU A 79 29.27 -15.90 -22.85
C GLU A 79 30.33 -15.31 -21.88
N GLY A 80 30.18 -15.59 -20.58
CA GLY A 80 31.30 -15.60 -19.62
C GLY A 80 31.14 -14.83 -18.30
N HIS A 81 30.79 -15.56 -17.23
CA HIS A 81 31.03 -15.33 -15.78
C HIS A 81 30.38 -14.10 -15.08
N GLU A 82 29.96 -14.12 -13.79
CA GLU A 82 30.23 -14.99 -12.63
C GLU A 82 28.93 -15.63 -12.08
N MET A 83 28.92 -16.97 -12.00
CA MET A 83 27.89 -17.75 -11.29
C MET A 83 28.39 -18.05 -9.88
N HIS A 84 27.49 -18.06 -8.88
CA HIS A 84 27.80 -18.60 -7.55
C HIS A 84 28.42 -20.00 -7.71
N VAL A 85 29.65 -20.20 -7.24
CA VAL A 85 30.34 -21.49 -7.32
C VAL A 85 29.80 -22.40 -6.22
N GLY A 86 28.62 -22.99 -6.46
CA GLY A 86 28.01 -24.00 -5.59
C GLY A 86 26.50 -23.85 -5.44
N GLY A 87 25.76 -24.91 -5.81
CA GLY A 87 24.31 -25.03 -5.68
C GLY A 87 23.61 -25.36 -7.01
N GLU A 88 22.45 -26.00 -6.97
CA GLU A 88 21.67 -26.40 -8.17
C GLU A 88 21.32 -25.21 -9.07
N LEU A 89 21.21 -24.01 -8.50
CA LEU A 89 20.91 -22.75 -9.20
C LEU A 89 22.09 -22.20 -10.01
N SER A 90 23.32 -22.64 -9.74
CA SER A 90 24.54 -22.17 -10.41
C SER A 90 24.74 -22.72 -11.82
N GLN A 91 23.92 -23.69 -12.25
CA GLN A 91 24.02 -24.34 -13.57
C GLN A 91 22.89 -23.90 -14.51
N GLN A 92 22.13 -22.87 -14.15
CA GLN A 92 20.87 -22.56 -14.81
C GLN A 92 20.94 -21.43 -15.82
N ASN A 93 20.20 -21.62 -16.90
CA ASN A 93 20.03 -20.61 -17.94
C ASN A 93 19.07 -19.51 -17.47
N ILE A 94 19.58 -18.27 -17.39
CA ILE A 94 18.80 -17.07 -17.04
C ILE A 94 17.58 -16.88 -17.93
N LYS A 95 17.63 -17.29 -19.22
CA LYS A 95 16.46 -17.19 -20.11
C LYS A 95 15.34 -18.11 -19.64
N ASP A 96 15.67 -19.33 -19.23
CA ASP A 96 14.70 -20.32 -18.79
C ASP A 96 14.00 -19.83 -17.51
N ARG A 97 14.74 -19.20 -16.59
CA ARG A 97 14.18 -18.54 -15.41
C ARG A 97 13.32 -17.32 -15.74
N PHE A 98 13.77 -16.47 -16.67
CA PHE A 98 13.01 -15.29 -17.12
C PHE A 98 11.69 -15.66 -17.81
N TYR A 99 11.68 -16.74 -18.59
CA TYR A 99 10.48 -17.25 -19.26
C TYR A 99 9.69 -18.26 -18.41
N GLY A 100 10.18 -18.61 -17.22
CA GLY A 100 9.56 -19.58 -16.31
C GLY A 100 9.47 -20.99 -16.88
N VAL A 101 10.38 -21.36 -17.78
CA VAL A 101 10.52 -22.68 -18.40
C VAL A 101 11.60 -23.44 -17.61
N ASN A 102 11.35 -24.68 -17.18
CA ASN A 102 12.31 -25.49 -16.41
C ASN A 102 12.91 -24.78 -15.16
N ASP A 103 12.10 -23.95 -14.51
CA ASP A 103 12.51 -23.21 -13.31
C ASP A 103 12.47 -24.13 -12.07
N PRO A 104 13.61 -24.44 -11.44
CA PRO A 104 13.72 -25.39 -10.34
C PRO A 104 13.17 -24.82 -9.04
N VAL A 105 13.12 -23.47 -8.88
CA VAL A 105 12.56 -22.80 -7.71
C VAL A 105 11.05 -22.98 -7.77
N THR A 106 10.47 -22.71 -8.95
CA THR A 106 9.06 -22.99 -9.22
C THR A 106 8.75 -24.48 -9.02
N MET A 107 9.57 -25.39 -9.54
CA MET A 107 9.37 -26.83 -9.34
C MET A 107 9.51 -27.26 -7.87
N LYS A 108 10.49 -26.70 -7.14
CA LYS A 108 10.68 -26.92 -5.70
C LYS A 108 9.46 -26.48 -4.91
N LEU A 109 8.92 -25.30 -5.22
CA LEU A 109 7.72 -24.76 -4.58
C LEU A 109 6.47 -25.59 -4.88
N LEU A 110 6.26 -25.97 -6.14
CA LEU A 110 5.12 -26.81 -6.55
C LEU A 110 5.20 -28.22 -5.93
N ASN A 111 6.39 -28.83 -5.88
CA ASN A 111 6.60 -30.17 -5.33
C ASN A 111 6.47 -30.21 -3.80
N LYS A 112 6.70 -29.09 -3.11
CA LYS A 112 6.51 -29.00 -1.65
C LYS A 112 5.04 -28.92 -1.23
N GLY A 113 4.10 -28.86 -2.18
CA GLY A 113 2.71 -29.30 -1.98
C GLY A 113 1.93 -28.61 -0.86
N ASP A 114 1.74 -27.29 -0.95
CA ASP A 114 0.74 -26.55 -0.13
C ASP A 114 -0.35 -25.86 -1.00
N LEU A 115 -0.24 -25.98 -2.32
CA LEU A 115 -1.24 -25.55 -3.29
C LEU A 115 -1.90 -26.80 -3.88
N GLU A 116 -3.18 -27.03 -3.56
CA GLU A 116 -4.04 -27.81 -4.45
C GLU A 116 -3.92 -27.17 -5.85
N PRO A 117 -3.62 -27.92 -6.92
CA PRO A 117 -3.58 -27.36 -8.25
C PRO A 117 -4.96 -26.81 -8.58
N LEU A 118 -5.14 -25.49 -8.43
CA LEU A 118 -6.29 -24.78 -8.98
C LEU A 118 -6.37 -25.18 -10.46
N ASP A 119 -7.59 -25.45 -10.94
CA ASP A 119 -8.01 -25.93 -12.28
C ASP A 119 -7.44 -25.20 -13.53
N ALA A 120 -6.33 -24.49 -13.43
CA ALA A 120 -5.58 -23.84 -14.50
C ALA A 120 -4.94 -24.82 -15.50
N GLN A 121 -4.95 -26.13 -15.21
CA GLN A 121 -4.41 -27.15 -16.12
C GLN A 121 -5.17 -27.22 -17.46
N ARG A 122 -6.35 -26.60 -17.59
CA ARG A 122 -7.15 -26.63 -18.84
C ARG A 122 -6.83 -25.56 -19.89
N ARG A 123 -5.94 -24.58 -19.65
CA ARG A 123 -5.77 -23.43 -20.58
C ARG A 123 -4.34 -23.02 -20.94
N GLY A 124 -3.32 -23.82 -20.64
CA GLY A 124 -1.92 -23.43 -20.95
C GLY A 124 -1.46 -22.17 -20.20
N THR A 125 -2.18 -21.78 -19.14
CA THR A 125 -1.83 -20.65 -18.30
C THR A 125 -0.83 -21.13 -17.25
N LEU A 126 0.37 -20.62 -17.39
CA LEU A 126 1.50 -20.80 -16.50
C LEU A 126 1.12 -20.37 -15.05
N TYR A 127 1.35 -21.20 -14.02
CA TYR A 127 0.98 -20.90 -12.62
C TYR A 127 1.56 -19.57 -12.12
N VAL A 128 0.75 -18.52 -11.92
CA VAL A 128 1.28 -17.23 -11.46
C VAL A 128 1.69 -17.31 -9.98
N LEU A 129 0.83 -17.86 -9.13
CA LEU A 129 1.13 -18.21 -7.75
C LEU A 129 1.72 -19.62 -7.71
N VAL A 130 3.01 -19.73 -7.35
CA VAL A 130 3.77 -20.99 -7.38
C VAL A 130 4.03 -21.57 -5.99
N GLY A 131 3.83 -20.79 -4.93
CA GLY A 131 3.95 -21.24 -3.55
C GLY A 131 3.10 -20.41 -2.60
N ALA A 132 2.54 -21.04 -1.57
CA ALA A 132 1.77 -20.36 -0.55
C ALA A 132 1.94 -21.06 0.80
N ARG A 133 2.45 -20.36 1.80
CA ARG A 133 2.73 -20.87 3.14
C ARG A 133 2.20 -19.93 4.21
N TYR A 134 2.04 -20.44 5.42
CA TYR A 134 1.68 -19.63 6.57
C TYR A 134 2.46 -20.05 7.82
N PHE A 135 2.64 -19.10 8.73
CA PHE A 135 3.39 -19.26 9.97
C PHE A 135 2.60 -18.60 11.09
N ASN A 136 2.06 -19.39 12.02
CA ASN A 136 1.22 -18.92 13.13
C ASN A 136 1.65 -19.45 14.50
N LYS A 137 2.84 -20.07 14.60
CA LYS A 137 3.30 -20.67 15.85
C LYS A 137 3.65 -19.57 16.86
N GLY A 138 4.24 -18.47 16.40
CA GLY A 138 4.49 -17.28 17.22
C GLY A 138 3.19 -16.69 17.74
N TYR A 139 2.22 -16.50 16.85
CA TYR A 139 0.88 -16.03 17.20
C TYR A 139 0.22 -16.91 18.27
N VAL A 140 0.11 -18.23 18.03
CA VAL A 140 -0.56 -19.16 18.94
C VAL A 140 0.16 -19.25 20.29
N ALA A 141 1.49 -19.11 20.33
CA ALA A 141 2.24 -19.10 21.57
C ALA A 141 1.90 -17.90 22.47
N ILE A 142 1.56 -16.74 21.89
CA ILE A 142 1.24 -15.52 22.65
C ILE A 142 -0.27 -15.38 22.91
N VAL A 143 -1.09 -15.64 21.88
CA VAL A 143 -2.56 -15.44 21.93
C VAL A 143 -3.29 -16.69 22.44
N GLY A 144 -2.64 -17.85 22.43
CA GLY A 144 -3.14 -19.12 22.96
C GLY A 144 -3.93 -19.95 21.96
N SER A 145 -4.77 -19.35 21.12
CA SER A 145 -5.48 -20.08 20.08
C SER A 145 -5.77 -19.21 18.85
N LEU A 146 -5.89 -19.87 17.70
CA LEU A 146 -6.30 -19.27 16.45
C LEU A 146 -7.42 -20.14 15.88
N ASP A 147 -8.50 -19.52 15.40
CA ASP A 147 -9.60 -20.24 14.78
C ASP A 147 -9.06 -21.12 13.62
N PRO A 148 -9.38 -22.43 13.58
CA PRO A 148 -8.87 -23.34 12.57
C PRO A 148 -9.09 -22.90 11.11
N SER A 149 -10.10 -22.06 10.83
CA SER A 149 -10.32 -21.45 9.52
C SER A 149 -9.14 -20.60 9.02
N TYR A 150 -8.30 -20.11 9.92
CA TYR A 150 -7.07 -19.38 9.60
C TYR A 150 -5.86 -20.28 9.36
N ASN A 151 -5.94 -21.59 9.60
CA ASN A 151 -4.83 -22.54 9.34
C ASN A 151 -4.67 -22.82 7.84
N SER A 152 -4.47 -21.76 7.07
CA SER A 152 -4.24 -21.79 5.63
C SER A 152 -3.49 -20.52 5.21
N PRO A 153 -2.80 -20.54 4.06
CA PRO A 153 -2.18 -19.36 3.49
C PRO A 153 -3.19 -18.38 2.87
N ARG A 154 -4.51 -18.66 2.97
CA ARG A 154 -5.56 -17.79 2.45
C ARG A 154 -5.52 -16.45 3.18
N ASP A 155 -5.51 -15.38 2.40
CA ASP A 155 -5.69 -14.02 2.89
C ASP A 155 -7.16 -13.80 3.30
N THR A 156 -7.35 -13.32 4.52
CA THR A 156 -8.66 -13.03 5.13
C THR A 156 -8.81 -11.55 5.49
N ASP A 157 -7.76 -10.76 5.23
CA ASP A 157 -7.69 -9.32 5.52
C ASP A 157 -7.75 -8.51 4.21
N GLY A 158 -6.90 -8.88 3.24
CA GLY A 158 -6.80 -8.23 1.93
C GLY A 158 -5.46 -7.54 1.69
N HIS A 159 -4.73 -7.15 2.74
CA HIS A 159 -3.43 -6.46 2.61
C HIS A 159 -2.40 -7.29 1.83
N GLY A 160 -2.33 -8.59 2.09
CA GLY A 160 -1.43 -9.51 1.38
C GLY A 160 -1.77 -9.62 -0.10
N SER A 161 -3.06 -9.76 -0.43
CA SER A 161 -3.53 -9.81 -1.83
C SER A 161 -3.28 -8.50 -2.57
N HIS A 162 -3.50 -7.35 -1.91
CA HIS A 162 -3.27 -6.03 -2.48
C HIS A 162 -1.77 -5.80 -2.80
N THR A 163 -0.89 -6.12 -1.86
CA THR A 163 0.57 -5.96 -2.04
C THR A 163 1.14 -6.95 -3.06
N LEU A 164 0.75 -8.23 -3.00
CA LEU A 164 1.18 -9.26 -3.96
C LEU A 164 0.78 -8.90 -5.40
N SER A 165 -0.47 -8.44 -5.59
CA SER A 165 -0.97 -8.05 -6.91
C SER A 165 -0.32 -6.76 -7.44
N THR A 166 0.06 -5.84 -6.56
CA THR A 166 0.83 -4.64 -6.93
C THR A 166 2.23 -5.00 -7.44
N THR A 167 2.86 -6.02 -6.85
CA THR A 167 4.21 -6.46 -7.26
C THR A 167 4.17 -7.34 -8.50
N GLY A 168 3.42 -8.45 -8.47
CA GLY A 168 3.44 -9.51 -9.48
C GLY A 168 2.08 -9.87 -10.07
N GLY A 169 1.06 -9.04 -9.90
CA GLY A 169 -0.29 -9.30 -10.43
C GLY A 169 -0.33 -9.34 -11.95
N SER A 170 -1.04 -10.33 -12.49
CA SER A 170 -1.30 -10.44 -13.93
C SER A 170 -2.22 -9.33 -14.44
N PHE A 171 -2.31 -9.19 -15.77
CA PHE A 171 -3.21 -8.25 -16.41
C PHE A 171 -4.68 -8.63 -16.15
N VAL A 172 -5.46 -7.72 -15.58
CA VAL A 172 -6.90 -7.90 -15.35
C VAL A 172 -7.67 -6.73 -15.98
N PRO A 173 -8.34 -6.93 -17.14
CA PRO A 173 -9.13 -5.89 -17.79
C PRO A 173 -10.44 -5.62 -17.04
N GLY A 174 -10.90 -4.37 -17.08
CA GLY A 174 -12.16 -3.94 -16.45
C GLY A 174 -12.12 -3.88 -14.92
N ALA A 175 -10.92 -3.94 -14.32
CA ALA A 175 -10.75 -3.82 -12.89
C ALA A 175 -11.13 -2.39 -12.43
N ASN A 176 -12.01 -2.33 -11.43
CA ASN A 176 -12.51 -1.09 -10.85
C ASN A 176 -13.02 -1.36 -9.42
N VAL A 177 -13.12 -0.31 -8.62
CA VAL A 177 -13.80 -0.33 -7.32
C VAL A 177 -14.98 0.61 -7.42
N PHE A 178 -16.20 0.06 -7.47
CA PHE A 178 -17.43 0.87 -7.65
C PHE A 178 -17.36 1.85 -8.83
N CYS A 179 -16.87 1.39 -9.98
CA CYS A 179 -16.56 2.17 -11.19
C CYS A 179 -15.37 3.16 -11.07
N TYR A 180 -14.81 3.39 -9.89
CA TYR A 180 -13.58 4.17 -9.73
C TYR A 180 -12.35 3.38 -10.21
N GLY A 181 -11.45 4.10 -10.88
CA GLY A 181 -10.19 3.53 -11.35
C GLY A 181 -10.34 2.51 -12.48
N ASN A 182 -11.46 2.54 -13.21
CA ASN A 182 -11.74 1.59 -14.28
C ASN A 182 -10.60 1.54 -15.31
N GLY A 183 -10.08 0.34 -15.54
CA GLY A 183 -9.00 0.11 -16.48
C GLY A 183 -8.50 -1.33 -16.46
N THR A 184 -7.27 -1.53 -16.92
CA THR A 184 -6.57 -2.81 -16.78
C THR A 184 -5.56 -2.69 -15.65
N THR A 185 -5.71 -3.46 -14.58
CA THR A 185 -4.71 -3.53 -13.50
C THR A 185 -3.62 -4.54 -13.85
N LYS A 186 -2.41 -4.28 -13.37
CA LYS A 186 -1.24 -5.17 -13.47
C LYS A 186 -0.25 -4.81 -12.37
N GLY A 187 0.58 -5.78 -11.96
CA GLY A 187 1.70 -5.50 -11.07
C GLY A 187 2.89 -4.83 -11.78
N GLY A 188 3.91 -4.48 -11.01
CA GLY A 188 5.19 -4.00 -11.53
C GLY A 188 5.83 -5.02 -12.48
N SER A 189 5.76 -6.30 -12.14
CA SER A 189 6.22 -7.42 -12.97
C SER A 189 5.11 -8.45 -13.20
N PRO A 190 4.20 -8.23 -14.17
CA PRO A 190 3.00 -9.07 -14.38
C PRO A 190 3.26 -10.50 -14.84
N LYS A 191 4.52 -10.80 -15.22
CA LYS A 191 4.97 -12.13 -15.66
C LYS A 191 5.81 -12.84 -14.59
N ALA A 192 6.05 -12.19 -13.44
CA ALA A 192 6.77 -12.80 -12.34
C ALA A 192 5.98 -13.99 -11.79
N ARG A 193 6.72 -14.96 -11.26
CA ARG A 193 6.17 -15.96 -10.34
C ARG A 193 6.07 -15.33 -8.97
N VAL A 194 4.97 -15.58 -8.28
CA VAL A 194 4.77 -15.07 -6.94
C VAL A 194 4.62 -16.22 -5.96
N ALA A 195 5.15 -16.03 -4.76
CA ALA A 195 4.95 -16.91 -3.62
C ALA A 195 4.47 -16.08 -2.43
N ALA A 196 3.54 -16.62 -1.64
CA ALA A 196 2.96 -15.95 -0.48
C ALA A 196 3.44 -16.60 0.82
N TYR A 197 3.92 -15.79 1.76
CA TYR A 197 4.36 -16.23 3.09
C TYR A 197 3.56 -15.44 4.13
N LYS A 198 2.47 -16.04 4.62
CA LYS A 198 1.54 -15.39 5.56
C LYS A 198 2.07 -15.45 6.98
N VAL A 199 2.35 -14.28 7.56
CA VAL A 199 2.88 -14.12 8.94
C VAL A 199 2.02 -13.20 9.83
N CYS A 200 0.98 -12.61 9.24
CA CYS A 200 0.07 -11.71 9.93
C CYS A 200 -1.29 -12.35 10.12
N TRP A 201 -1.91 -12.06 11.25
CA TRP A 201 -3.07 -12.72 11.82
C TRP A 201 -4.02 -11.69 12.43
N PRO A 202 -5.24 -12.08 12.85
CA PRO A 202 -6.15 -11.15 13.53
C PRO A 202 -5.43 -10.40 14.67
N PRO A 203 -5.47 -9.05 14.68
CA PRO A 203 -4.65 -8.26 15.57
C PRO A 203 -4.98 -8.51 17.04
N MET A 204 -3.94 -8.52 17.88
CA MET A 204 -4.05 -8.49 19.34
C MET A 204 -3.42 -7.19 19.83
N GLY A 205 -4.27 -6.24 20.25
CA GLY A 205 -3.85 -4.85 20.44
C GLY A 205 -3.36 -4.26 19.12
N ASP A 206 -2.17 -3.67 19.12
CA ASP A 206 -1.56 -3.07 17.93
C ASP A 206 -0.71 -4.05 17.11
N ASN A 207 -0.63 -5.33 17.52
CA ASN A 207 0.22 -6.30 16.85
C ASN A 207 -0.58 -7.38 16.10
N ALA A 208 -0.32 -7.51 14.80
CA ALA A 208 -0.88 -8.54 13.94
C ALA A 208 0.17 -9.56 13.45
N CYS A 209 1.47 -9.21 13.48
CA CYS A 209 2.53 -9.97 12.83
C CYS A 209 3.64 -10.26 13.86
N PHE A 210 3.79 -11.53 14.25
CA PHE A 210 4.68 -11.91 15.35
C PHE A 210 6.10 -12.21 14.86
N ASP A 211 7.10 -11.75 15.60
CA ASP A 211 8.52 -11.87 15.22
C ASP A 211 8.97 -13.29 14.88
N ALA A 212 8.52 -14.28 15.65
CA ALA A 212 8.86 -15.68 15.41
C ALA A 212 8.28 -16.20 14.08
N ASP A 213 7.09 -15.75 13.70
CA ASP A 213 6.46 -16.11 12.43
C ASP A 213 7.13 -15.37 11.25
N ILE A 214 7.53 -14.11 11.45
CA ILE A 214 8.32 -13.33 10.47
C ILE A 214 9.67 -14.02 10.20
N LEU A 215 10.42 -14.37 11.24
CA LEU A 215 11.72 -15.06 11.10
C LEU A 215 11.58 -16.42 10.41
N ALA A 216 10.55 -17.20 10.78
CA ALA A 216 10.29 -18.49 10.13
C ALA A 216 9.97 -18.32 8.63
N ALA A 217 9.22 -17.29 8.26
CA ALA A 217 8.95 -17.00 6.85
C ALA A 217 10.21 -16.59 6.07
N PHE A 218 11.09 -15.76 6.66
CA PHE A 218 12.37 -15.43 6.03
C PHE A 218 13.23 -16.68 5.80
N ASP A 219 13.38 -17.53 6.81
CA ASP A 219 14.17 -18.76 6.70
C ASP A 219 13.65 -19.68 5.59
N VAL A 220 12.33 -19.90 5.55
CA VAL A 220 11.71 -20.73 4.51
C VAL A 220 11.77 -20.07 3.14
N ALA A 221 11.62 -18.75 3.02
CA ALA A 221 11.73 -18.06 1.74
C ALA A 221 13.15 -18.08 1.18
N ILE A 222 14.17 -18.03 2.06
CA ILE A 222 15.58 -18.20 1.69
C ILE A 222 15.82 -19.63 1.19
N ASP A 223 15.36 -20.65 1.92
CA ASP A 223 15.48 -22.05 1.47
C ASP A 223 14.74 -22.26 0.14
N ASP A 224 13.52 -21.74 0.01
CA ASP A 224 12.73 -21.87 -1.22
C ASP A 224 13.42 -21.24 -2.43
N GLY A 225 14.40 -20.34 -2.24
CA GLY A 225 15.20 -19.76 -3.32
C GLY A 225 14.55 -18.55 -3.98
N ILE A 226 13.80 -17.75 -3.19
CA ILE A 226 13.15 -16.53 -3.65
C ILE A 226 14.18 -15.49 -4.10
N ASP A 227 13.88 -14.75 -5.16
CA ASP A 227 14.80 -13.75 -5.72
C ASP A 227 14.70 -12.37 -5.08
N ILE A 228 13.47 -11.97 -4.76
CA ILE A 228 13.14 -10.67 -4.18
C ILE A 228 12.04 -10.89 -3.15
N LEU A 229 12.24 -10.34 -1.96
CA LEU A 229 11.23 -10.29 -0.90
C LEU A 229 10.60 -8.90 -0.85
N SER A 230 9.28 -8.85 -0.94
CA SER A 230 8.47 -7.64 -0.77
C SER A 230 7.77 -7.72 0.58
N VAL A 231 8.20 -6.90 1.54
CA VAL A 231 7.83 -7.01 2.96
C VAL A 231 7.15 -5.70 3.40
N SER A 232 5.84 -5.64 3.24
CA SER A 232 5.02 -4.50 3.66
C SER A 232 4.56 -4.67 5.12
N LEU A 233 5.51 -4.82 6.03
CA LEU A 233 5.31 -4.83 7.47
C LEU A 233 6.54 -4.22 8.15
N GLY A 234 6.38 -3.82 9.39
CA GLY A 234 7.41 -3.16 10.18
C GLY A 234 6.90 -2.91 11.60
N GLY A 235 7.79 -2.39 12.42
CA GLY A 235 7.50 -1.93 13.77
C GLY A 235 8.46 -0.81 14.12
N ASP A 236 8.37 -0.34 15.37
CA ASP A 236 9.19 0.76 15.86
C ASP A 236 10.68 0.58 15.57
N ALA A 237 11.36 1.69 15.30
CA ALA A 237 12.80 1.69 15.07
C ALA A 237 13.55 1.27 16.35
N VAL A 238 14.02 0.03 16.37
CA VAL A 238 14.81 -0.58 17.44
C VAL A 238 16.19 -1.01 16.94
N ASP A 239 17.06 -1.46 17.85
CA ASP A 239 18.36 -2.00 17.48
C ASP A 239 18.23 -3.22 16.53
N PHE A 240 19.12 -3.31 15.54
CA PHE A 240 19.02 -4.33 14.49
C PHE A 240 19.08 -5.77 15.01
N PHE A 241 19.72 -6.02 16.16
CA PHE A 241 19.83 -7.35 16.74
C PHE A 241 18.56 -7.80 17.48
N ILE A 242 17.57 -6.92 17.63
CA ILE A 242 16.26 -7.22 18.21
C ILE A 242 15.08 -6.91 17.27
N ASP A 243 15.37 -6.50 16.03
CA ASP A 243 14.37 -6.33 14.95
C ASP A 243 14.33 -7.60 14.09
N SER A 244 13.20 -8.32 14.11
CA SER A 244 13.01 -9.57 13.36
C SER A 244 13.12 -9.39 11.84
N VAL A 245 12.67 -8.25 11.30
CA VAL A 245 12.79 -7.90 9.89
C VAL A 245 14.23 -7.56 9.54
N ALA A 246 14.96 -6.84 10.40
CA ALA A 246 16.39 -6.58 10.21
C ALA A 246 17.21 -7.88 10.19
N ILE A 247 16.98 -8.78 11.15
CA ILE A 247 17.67 -10.08 11.23
C ILE A 247 17.33 -10.94 9.99
N GLY A 248 16.05 -11.16 9.71
CA GLY A 248 15.60 -11.99 8.58
C GLY A 248 16.12 -11.46 7.24
N SER A 249 16.04 -10.14 7.03
CA SER A 249 16.55 -9.51 5.81
C SER A 249 18.07 -9.56 5.67
N PHE A 250 18.82 -9.48 6.78
CA PHE A 250 20.28 -9.61 6.74
C PHE A 250 20.68 -10.98 6.18
N HIS A 251 20.03 -12.04 6.66
CA HIS A 251 20.24 -13.39 6.15
C HIS A 251 19.80 -13.53 4.69
N ALA A 252 18.68 -12.94 4.29
CA ALA A 252 18.24 -12.94 2.89
C ALA A 252 19.28 -12.27 1.96
N VAL A 253 19.77 -11.09 2.33
CA VAL A 253 20.78 -10.34 1.55
C VAL A 253 22.10 -11.09 1.47
N LYS A 254 22.52 -11.78 2.54
CA LYS A 254 23.70 -12.66 2.53
C LYS A 254 23.58 -13.80 1.52
N HIS A 255 22.36 -14.23 1.23
CA HIS A 255 22.03 -15.24 0.22
C HIS A 255 21.72 -14.63 -1.17
N GLY A 256 21.99 -13.35 -1.38
CA GLY A 256 21.79 -12.67 -2.67
C GLY A 256 20.34 -12.26 -2.95
N ILE A 257 19.45 -12.33 -1.95
CA ILE A 257 18.03 -12.00 -2.08
C ILE A 257 17.83 -10.53 -1.72
N LEU A 258 17.26 -9.74 -2.63
CA LEU A 258 16.93 -8.34 -2.37
C LEU A 258 15.68 -8.25 -1.48
N VAL A 259 15.72 -7.41 -0.45
CA VAL A 259 14.56 -7.17 0.44
C VAL A 259 14.09 -5.73 0.30
N VAL A 260 12.81 -5.57 -0.04
CA VAL A 260 12.11 -4.29 -0.18
C VAL A 260 11.10 -4.15 0.95
N CYS A 261 11.19 -3.06 1.71
CA CYS A 261 10.34 -2.80 2.87
C CYS A 261 9.65 -1.44 2.78
N SER A 262 8.50 -1.29 3.42
CA SER A 262 7.84 0.01 3.63
C SER A 262 8.53 0.81 4.74
N ALA A 263 8.55 2.14 4.61
CA ALA A 263 9.07 3.06 5.64
C ALA A 263 8.13 3.28 6.84
N GLY A 264 6.96 2.62 6.87
CA GLY A 264 5.92 2.85 7.89
C GLY A 264 4.98 4.00 7.55
N ASN A 265 3.89 4.13 8.32
CA ASN A 265 2.83 5.12 8.11
C ASN A 265 2.69 6.11 9.29
N SER A 266 3.67 6.12 10.21
CA SER A 266 3.65 6.89 11.46
C SER A 266 4.13 8.34 11.32
N GLY A 267 4.31 8.82 10.08
CA GLY A 267 4.67 10.21 9.79
C GLY A 267 3.62 11.23 10.27
N PRO A 268 3.90 12.54 10.13
CA PRO A 268 4.96 13.14 9.33
C PRO A 268 6.21 13.58 10.13
N ASN A 269 6.24 13.37 11.44
CA ASN A 269 7.32 13.85 12.31
C ASN A 269 8.66 13.18 11.99
N ALA A 270 9.77 13.88 12.23
CA ALA A 270 11.10 13.31 12.08
C ALA A 270 11.29 12.09 13.01
N GLY A 271 12.02 11.08 12.53
CA GLY A 271 12.32 9.87 13.32
C GLY A 271 11.16 8.86 13.41
N THR A 272 10.16 8.95 12.53
CA THR A 272 9.00 8.03 12.49
C THR A 272 9.13 6.91 11.46
N ALA A 273 10.23 6.89 10.69
CA ALA A 273 10.46 5.88 9.68
C ALA A 273 10.89 4.55 10.31
N GLU A 274 10.34 3.46 9.77
CA GLU A 274 10.63 2.09 10.15
C GLU A 274 11.59 1.44 9.15
N ASN A 275 11.99 0.19 9.40
CA ASN A 275 12.79 -0.61 8.48
C ASN A 275 14.14 0.03 8.09
N LEU A 276 14.88 0.54 9.06
CA LEU A 276 16.06 1.41 8.83
C LEU A 276 17.39 0.67 8.58
N SER A 277 17.40 -0.67 8.53
CA SER A 277 18.67 -1.38 8.39
C SER A 277 19.31 -1.14 7.00
N PRO A 278 20.63 -0.88 6.91
CA PRO A 278 21.27 -0.41 5.67
C PRO A 278 21.22 -1.37 4.48
N TRP A 279 20.90 -2.64 4.71
CA TRP A 279 20.83 -3.69 3.69
C TRP A 279 19.42 -3.84 3.07
N LYS A 280 18.41 -3.11 3.55
CA LYS A 280 17.05 -3.11 3.02
C LYS A 280 16.84 -1.96 2.04
N PHE A 281 15.98 -2.16 1.04
CA PHE A 281 15.46 -1.08 0.21
C PHE A 281 14.17 -0.55 0.84
N THR A 282 14.26 0.57 1.56
CA THR A 282 13.14 1.14 2.33
C THR A 282 12.40 2.20 1.51
N VAL A 283 11.08 2.03 1.37
CA VAL A 283 10.25 2.79 0.42
C VAL A 283 9.29 3.71 1.16
N GLY A 284 9.42 5.03 0.90
CA GLY A 284 8.42 6.03 1.28
C GLY A 284 7.26 6.11 0.29
N ALA A 285 6.10 6.57 0.76
CA ALA A 285 4.91 6.75 -0.07
C ALA A 285 4.80 8.18 -0.62
N SER A 286 4.29 8.31 -1.84
CA SER A 286 3.97 9.60 -2.47
C SER A 286 2.69 9.49 -3.31
N THR A 287 2.18 10.63 -3.77
CA THR A 287 0.95 10.68 -4.57
C THR A 287 1.21 10.51 -6.07
N ILE A 288 0.15 10.17 -6.80
CA ILE A 288 0.12 10.18 -8.26
C ILE A 288 -0.80 11.31 -8.76
N ASP A 289 -0.79 11.57 -10.05
CA ASP A 289 -1.63 12.58 -10.71
C ASP A 289 -3.15 12.29 -10.62
N ARG A 290 -3.52 11.00 -10.60
CA ARG A 290 -4.91 10.56 -10.50
C ARG A 290 -5.53 10.91 -9.14
N GLN A 291 -6.68 11.56 -9.17
CA GLN A 291 -7.46 11.96 -7.99
C GLN A 291 -8.91 11.49 -8.12
N PHE A 292 -9.58 11.32 -6.98
CA PHE A 292 -11.01 10.98 -6.90
C PHE A 292 -11.75 12.13 -6.19
N PRO A 293 -12.04 13.23 -6.91
CA PRO A 293 -12.55 14.45 -6.30
C PRO A 293 -13.97 14.29 -5.78
N SER A 294 -14.22 14.85 -4.59
CA SER A 294 -15.54 15.02 -4.01
C SER A 294 -15.68 16.46 -3.55
N TYR A 295 -16.72 17.15 -4.01
CA TYR A 295 -16.90 18.58 -3.74
C TYR A 295 -17.92 18.82 -2.64
N VAL A 296 -17.53 19.58 -1.61
CA VAL A 296 -18.41 20.04 -0.54
C VAL A 296 -18.72 21.51 -0.80
N THR A 297 -20.00 21.88 -0.88
CA THR A 297 -20.43 23.27 -1.02
C THR A 297 -21.28 23.66 0.18
N LEU A 298 -20.81 24.63 0.96
CA LEU A 298 -21.51 25.14 2.14
C LEU A 298 -22.57 26.19 1.76
N GLY A 299 -23.48 26.48 2.70
CA GLY A 299 -24.52 27.51 2.51
C GLY A 299 -23.95 28.93 2.29
N ASN A 300 -22.75 29.21 2.79
CA ASN A 300 -22.02 30.46 2.56
C ASN A 300 -21.27 30.51 1.21
N LYS A 301 -21.50 29.51 0.33
CA LYS A 301 -20.90 29.37 -1.01
C LYS A 301 -19.41 29.03 -1.02
N ILE A 302 -18.79 28.78 0.14
CA ILE A 302 -17.46 28.19 0.17
C ILE A 302 -17.54 26.77 -0.38
N GLN A 303 -16.57 26.43 -1.24
CA GLN A 303 -16.46 25.11 -1.85
C GLN A 303 -15.09 24.51 -1.55
N PHE A 304 -15.07 23.26 -1.07
CA PHE A 304 -13.86 22.49 -0.84
C PHE A 304 -13.76 21.38 -1.88
N LYS A 305 -12.54 21.15 -2.37
CA LYS A 305 -12.21 19.98 -3.19
C LYS A 305 -11.61 18.91 -2.28
N GLY A 306 -12.45 17.99 -1.84
CA GLY A 306 -12.03 16.81 -1.09
C GLY A 306 -11.78 15.59 -1.97
N GLY A 307 -11.60 14.43 -1.33
CA GLY A 307 -11.48 13.12 -1.96
C GLY A 307 -12.46 12.09 -1.39
N SER A 308 -12.95 11.18 -2.22
CA SER A 308 -13.84 10.10 -1.80
C SER A 308 -13.95 8.98 -2.83
N LEU A 309 -14.23 7.76 -2.37
CA LEU A 309 -14.70 6.64 -3.20
C LEU A 309 -16.13 6.20 -2.82
N SER A 310 -16.89 7.04 -2.11
CA SER A 310 -18.32 6.80 -1.89
C SER A 310 -19.05 6.61 -3.22
N VAL A 311 -19.89 5.57 -3.30
CA VAL A 311 -20.63 5.24 -4.52
C VAL A 311 -21.74 6.26 -4.79
N GLU A 312 -22.38 6.70 -3.70
CA GLU A 312 -23.49 7.64 -3.74
C GLU A 312 -23.05 9.02 -3.26
N GLY A 313 -23.66 10.04 -3.86
CA GLY A 313 -23.57 11.43 -3.41
C GLY A 313 -24.92 11.89 -2.87
N LEU A 314 -24.91 13.02 -2.15
CA LEU A 314 -26.15 13.68 -1.78
C LEU A 314 -26.87 14.26 -3.02
N PRO A 315 -28.22 14.34 -3.01
CA PRO A 315 -28.97 14.99 -4.07
C PRO A 315 -28.48 16.42 -4.33
N THR A 316 -28.24 16.75 -5.60
CA THR A 316 -27.80 18.10 -5.99
C THR A 316 -28.83 19.15 -5.61
N LYS A 317 -28.38 20.35 -5.22
CA LYS A 317 -29.23 21.51 -4.86
C LYS A 317 -30.12 21.31 -3.63
N LYS A 318 -29.88 20.27 -2.82
CA LYS A 318 -30.51 20.11 -1.50
C LYS A 318 -29.48 20.38 -0.42
N PHE A 319 -29.81 21.32 0.46
CA PHE A 319 -28.99 21.61 1.64
C PHE A 319 -29.46 20.77 2.82
N TYR A 320 -28.49 20.38 3.66
CA TYR A 320 -28.71 19.63 4.88
C TYR A 320 -28.06 20.40 6.03
N PRO A 321 -28.63 20.37 7.24
CA PRO A 321 -27.95 20.91 8.42
C PRO A 321 -26.64 20.19 8.66
N VAL A 322 -25.64 20.92 9.14
CA VAL A 322 -24.31 20.39 9.50
C VAL A 322 -24.22 20.34 11.03
N ILE A 323 -23.62 19.30 11.58
CA ILE A 323 -23.35 19.16 13.02
C ILE A 323 -21.90 18.74 13.26
N GLY A 324 -21.24 19.43 14.18
CA GLY A 324 -19.90 19.08 14.64
C GLY A 324 -19.91 17.89 15.59
N SER A 325 -18.76 17.23 15.70
CA SER A 325 -18.56 16.07 16.59
C SER A 325 -18.92 16.34 18.06
N LYS A 326 -18.53 17.51 18.58
CA LYS A 326 -18.78 17.91 19.98
C LYS A 326 -20.28 18.05 20.30
N ASP A 327 -21.05 18.60 19.36
CA ASP A 327 -22.49 18.80 19.52
C ASP A 327 -23.28 17.50 19.36
N ALA A 328 -22.72 16.55 18.61
CA ALA A 328 -23.31 15.24 18.37
C ALA A 328 -23.04 14.22 19.50
N LYS A 329 -22.29 14.60 20.54
CA LYS A 329 -21.89 13.72 21.64
C LYS A 329 -23.09 13.10 22.36
N ASP A 330 -23.03 11.79 22.56
CA ASP A 330 -23.91 11.07 23.48
C ASP A 330 -23.67 11.50 24.94
N ALA A 331 -24.69 11.48 25.79
CA ALA A 331 -24.57 11.92 27.19
C ALA A 331 -23.46 11.15 27.92
N ASP A 332 -23.36 9.85 27.69
CA ASP A 332 -22.48 8.93 28.43
C ASP A 332 -21.09 8.78 27.81
N ALA A 333 -20.85 9.39 26.64
CA ALA A 333 -19.58 9.31 25.93
C ALA A 333 -18.55 10.34 26.40
N SER A 334 -17.27 9.98 26.32
CA SER A 334 -16.16 10.93 26.47
C SER A 334 -16.14 11.92 25.30
N LYS A 335 -15.48 13.07 25.49
CA LYS A 335 -15.38 14.06 24.41
C LYS A 335 -14.47 13.55 23.30
N GLU A 336 -13.42 12.84 23.68
CA GLU A 336 -12.40 12.27 22.82
C GLU A 336 -13.00 11.19 21.91
N ASP A 337 -13.85 10.32 22.45
CA ASP A 337 -14.52 9.28 21.68
C ASP A 337 -15.56 9.85 20.71
N ALA A 338 -16.24 10.92 21.08
CA ALA A 338 -17.21 11.59 20.21
C ALA A 338 -16.54 12.48 19.15
N GLU A 339 -15.40 13.09 19.45
CA GLU A 339 -14.59 13.81 18.46
C GLU A 339 -14.15 12.88 17.31
N LEU A 340 -13.90 11.62 17.64
CA LEU A 340 -13.41 10.60 16.73
C LEU A 340 -14.47 9.64 16.20
N TYR A 341 -15.74 9.83 16.55
CA TYR A 341 -16.86 8.95 16.19
C TYR A 341 -16.56 7.48 16.53
N LYS A 342 -16.02 7.21 17.72
CA LYS A 342 -15.87 5.83 18.21
C LYS A 342 -17.25 5.20 18.47
N ALA A 343 -17.27 3.88 18.56
CA ALA A 343 -18.53 3.16 18.74
C ALA A 343 -19.31 3.66 19.98
N LYS A 344 -20.62 3.88 19.80
CA LYS A 344 -21.55 4.35 20.84
C LYS A 344 -21.23 5.74 21.42
N SER A 345 -20.51 6.60 20.69
CA SER A 345 -20.19 7.95 21.16
C SER A 345 -21.12 9.07 20.65
N LEU A 346 -22.05 8.74 19.75
CA LEU A 346 -22.92 9.69 19.05
C LEU A 346 -24.39 9.55 19.45
N ASP A 347 -25.01 10.70 19.74
CA ASP A 347 -26.45 10.82 20.01
C ASP A 347 -27.25 10.81 18.70
N SER A 348 -28.02 9.74 18.49
CA SER A 348 -28.78 9.56 17.24
C SER A 348 -29.86 10.62 17.03
N ASP A 349 -30.48 11.15 18.09
CA ASP A 349 -31.52 12.17 17.97
C ASP A 349 -30.94 13.51 17.53
N LYS A 350 -29.70 13.81 17.92
CA LYS A 350 -28.98 15.00 17.46
C LYS A 350 -28.47 14.89 16.03
N VAL A 351 -28.12 13.68 15.59
CA VAL A 351 -27.45 13.41 14.30
C VAL A 351 -28.42 13.19 13.14
N LYS A 352 -29.57 12.58 13.41
CA LYS A 352 -30.51 12.11 12.37
C LYS A 352 -30.81 13.17 11.30
N GLY A 353 -30.54 12.83 10.04
CA GLY A 353 -30.84 13.68 8.88
C GLY A 353 -29.84 14.80 8.59
N LYS A 354 -28.70 14.84 9.31
CA LYS A 354 -27.66 15.89 9.17
C LYS A 354 -26.39 15.38 8.52
N ILE A 355 -25.55 16.31 8.06
CA ILE A 355 -24.17 16.07 7.64
C ILE A 355 -23.27 16.22 8.86
N MET A 356 -22.47 15.21 9.14
CA MET A 356 -21.58 15.18 10.28
C MET A 356 -20.17 15.66 9.93
N VAL A 357 -19.53 16.49 10.77
CA VAL A 357 -18.12 16.88 10.60
C VAL A 357 -17.26 16.15 11.64
N CYS A 358 -16.41 15.25 11.15
CA CYS A 358 -15.53 14.41 11.97
C CYS A 358 -14.07 14.80 11.78
N LEU A 359 -13.25 14.68 12.83
CA LEU A 359 -11.80 14.74 12.67
C LEU A 359 -11.20 13.36 12.37
N ARG A 360 -10.18 13.36 11.51
CA ARG A 360 -9.23 12.25 11.40
C ARG A 360 -8.51 12.08 12.75
N GLY A 361 -8.20 10.84 13.08
CA GLY A 361 -7.50 10.48 14.32
C GLY A 361 -6.98 9.05 14.27
N ASP A 362 -6.87 8.44 15.45
CA ASP A 362 -6.26 7.13 15.68
C ASP A 362 -7.10 5.94 15.16
N ASN A 363 -8.42 6.11 15.00
CA ASN A 363 -9.31 5.07 14.48
C ASN A 363 -9.51 5.14 12.96
N ALA A 364 -9.93 4.01 12.38
CA ALA A 364 -10.11 3.85 10.94
C ALA A 364 -11.09 4.87 10.35
N ARG A 365 -10.69 5.52 9.25
CA ARG A 365 -11.50 6.55 8.56
C ARG A 365 -12.86 6.00 8.09
N VAL A 366 -12.88 4.78 7.59
CA VAL A 366 -14.11 4.11 7.12
C VAL A 366 -15.06 3.74 8.27
N ASP A 367 -14.53 3.38 9.45
CA ASP A 367 -15.35 3.08 10.64
C ASP A 367 -16.11 4.32 11.11
N LYS A 368 -15.48 5.51 11.09
CA LYS A 368 -16.17 6.79 11.37
C LYS A 368 -17.40 6.98 10.50
N GLY A 369 -17.30 6.60 9.22
CA GLY A 369 -18.43 6.62 8.30
C GLY A 369 -19.54 5.64 8.73
N GLN A 370 -19.18 4.43 9.13
CA GLN A 370 -20.13 3.45 9.64
C GLN A 370 -20.82 3.91 10.93
N GLN A 371 -20.10 4.56 11.85
CA GLN A 371 -20.69 5.11 13.08
C GLN A 371 -21.63 6.28 12.77
N ALA A 372 -21.26 7.19 11.87
CA ALA A 372 -22.12 8.28 11.43
C ALA A 372 -23.42 7.76 10.78
N LEU A 373 -23.32 6.76 9.91
CA LEU A 373 -24.49 6.12 9.29
C LEU A 373 -25.39 5.46 10.35
N SER A 374 -24.79 4.73 11.29
CA SER A 374 -25.52 4.06 12.39
C SER A 374 -26.27 5.05 13.28
N ALA A 375 -25.73 6.25 13.48
CA ALA A 375 -26.38 7.35 14.21
C ALA A 375 -27.43 8.11 13.37
N GLY A 376 -27.65 7.75 12.11
CA GLY A 376 -28.67 8.33 11.24
C GLY A 376 -28.22 9.54 10.42
N ALA A 377 -26.91 9.78 10.29
CA ALA A 377 -26.36 10.82 9.42
C ALA A 377 -26.67 10.53 7.94
N VAL A 378 -26.84 11.58 7.14
CA VAL A 378 -27.04 11.44 5.68
C VAL A 378 -25.73 11.52 4.89
N ALA A 379 -24.69 12.10 5.49
CA ALA A 379 -23.34 12.19 4.93
C ALA A 379 -22.34 12.58 6.04
N MET A 380 -21.05 12.49 5.74
CA MET A 380 -19.98 12.97 6.62
C MET A 380 -18.93 13.80 5.85
N ILE A 381 -18.41 14.83 6.49
CA ILE A 381 -17.19 15.54 6.09
C ILE A 381 -16.11 15.07 7.05
N LEU A 382 -15.08 14.39 6.52
CA LEU A 382 -13.92 14.00 7.30
C LEU A 382 -12.85 15.08 7.12
N ALA A 383 -12.54 15.82 8.17
CA ALA A 383 -11.49 16.83 8.16
C ALA A 383 -10.21 16.27 8.78
N ASN A 384 -9.06 16.55 8.17
CA ASN A 384 -7.78 16.26 8.79
C ASN A 384 -7.58 17.08 10.07
N ASN A 385 -6.87 16.49 11.03
CA ASN A 385 -6.30 17.20 12.17
C ASN A 385 -4.91 17.78 11.81
N ASP A 386 -4.35 18.57 12.72
CA ASP A 386 -3.04 19.23 12.54
C ASP A 386 -1.92 18.23 12.20
N LEU A 387 -1.89 17.08 12.89
CA LEU A 387 -0.89 16.01 12.67
C LEU A 387 -0.97 15.40 11.26
N SER A 388 -2.19 15.24 10.73
CA SER A 388 -2.42 14.68 9.39
C SER A 388 -2.28 15.70 8.25
N GLY A 389 -2.20 17.00 8.58
CA GLY A 389 -1.97 18.08 7.62
C GLY A 389 -2.94 18.08 6.44
N ASN A 390 -2.42 18.23 5.22
CA ASN A 390 -3.24 18.39 4.00
C ASN A 390 -3.27 17.14 3.10
N GLU A 391 -2.87 15.98 3.63
CA GLU A 391 -2.94 14.72 2.90
C GLU A 391 -4.39 14.24 2.73
N ILE A 392 -4.84 14.04 1.49
CA ILE A 392 -6.17 13.47 1.21
C ILE A 392 -6.04 12.02 0.76
N ILE A 393 -6.73 11.13 1.47
CA ILE A 393 -6.91 9.73 1.09
C ILE A 393 -8.38 9.50 0.77
N ALA A 394 -8.67 9.04 -0.43
CA ALA A 394 -10.03 8.74 -0.88
C ALA A 394 -10.40 7.31 -0.48
N ASP A 395 -11.22 7.15 0.56
CA ASP A 395 -11.68 5.85 1.03
C ASP A 395 -13.11 5.53 0.55
N PRO A 396 -13.48 4.24 0.40
CA PRO A 396 -14.83 3.82 0.08
C PRO A 396 -15.69 3.80 1.36
N HIS A 397 -16.40 4.89 1.64
CA HIS A 397 -17.29 4.97 2.80
C HIS A 397 -18.69 4.39 2.49
N VAL A 398 -19.34 3.86 3.55
CA VAL A 398 -20.70 3.27 3.50
C VAL A 398 -21.83 4.30 3.34
N LEU A 399 -21.52 5.58 3.48
CA LEU A 399 -22.39 6.72 3.21
C LEU A 399 -21.64 7.75 2.36
N PRO A 400 -22.30 8.79 1.82
CA PRO A 400 -21.60 9.87 1.14
C PRO A 400 -20.61 10.56 2.10
N VAL A 401 -19.33 10.54 1.75
CA VAL A 401 -18.28 11.20 2.53
C VAL A 401 -17.39 12.04 1.64
N SER A 402 -16.88 13.15 2.17
CA SER A 402 -15.79 13.90 1.56
C SER A 402 -14.67 14.09 2.57
N HIS A 403 -13.47 13.59 2.25
CA HIS A 403 -12.26 13.84 3.02
C HIS A 403 -11.62 15.15 2.57
N ILE A 404 -11.44 16.10 3.48
CA ILE A 404 -10.91 17.44 3.20
C ILE A 404 -9.61 17.70 3.99
N THR A 405 -8.84 18.67 3.52
CA THR A 405 -7.57 19.09 4.12
C THR A 405 -7.77 19.68 5.53
N TYR A 406 -6.69 19.79 6.31
CA TYR A 406 -6.72 20.48 7.60
C TYR A 406 -7.12 21.96 7.40
N SER A 407 -6.53 22.62 6.39
CA SER A 407 -6.82 24.02 6.08
C SER A 407 -8.29 24.28 5.75
N ASP A 408 -8.92 23.40 4.96
CA ASP A 408 -10.36 23.47 4.67
C ASP A 408 -11.20 23.10 5.90
N GLY A 409 -10.71 22.16 6.70
CA GLY A 409 -11.33 21.72 7.96
C GLY A 409 -11.61 22.86 8.92
N LEU A 410 -10.73 23.86 9.01
CA LEU A 410 -10.91 25.05 9.87
C LEU A 410 -12.19 25.86 9.57
N ALA A 411 -12.74 25.75 8.36
CA ALA A 411 -13.97 26.44 7.98
C ALA A 411 -15.25 25.68 8.35
N VAL A 412 -15.15 24.39 8.67
CA VAL A 412 -16.29 23.52 9.01
C VAL A 412 -16.22 22.96 10.43
N TYR A 413 -15.03 22.96 11.02
CA TYR A 413 -14.74 22.47 12.35
C TYR A 413 -14.54 23.67 13.28
N GLN A 414 -15.63 24.14 13.90
CA GLN A 414 -15.62 25.19 14.93
C GLN A 414 -16.20 24.63 16.22
#